data_AF-A0A951A1A0-F1
#
_entry.id   AF-A0A951A1A0-F1
#
_cell.length_a   1.000
_cell.length_b   1.000
_cell.length_c   1.000
_cell.angle_alpha   90.00
_cell.angle_beta   90.00
_cell.angle_gamma   90.00
#
_symmetry.space_group_name_H-M   'P 1'
#
loop_
_entity.id
_entity.type
_entity.pdbx_description
1 polymer ?
#
loop_
_entity_poly.entity_id
_entity_poly.type
_entity_poly.pdbx_seq_one_letter_code
_entity_poly.pdbx_strand_id
1 'polypeptide(L)'
;MAGPQAPSAPVARSAMAYVLAGGRGSRLHELTDKRAKPAVFFGCNSRIVDFAISNALNSGIRKIAVATQYKAHSLIRHLQRGWNFLRPERNESFDILPASQRVTENMWYAGTADAVYQNIDIIRSHHPQYI
;
A
#
# COMPACT_ATOMS: atom_id res chain seq x y z
N MET A 1 11.35 -30.61 -30.64
CA MET A 1 10.67 -31.05 -29.39
C MET A 1 10.70 -29.89 -28.41
N ALA A 2 9.63 -29.11 -28.32
CA ALA A 2 9.46 -28.14 -27.25
C ALA A 2 8.85 -28.88 -26.05
N GLY A 3 9.55 -28.91 -24.92
CA GLY A 3 9.05 -29.51 -23.69
C GLY A 3 7.76 -28.84 -23.21
N PRO A 4 6.93 -29.52 -22.41
CA PRO A 4 5.69 -28.95 -21.91
C PRO A 4 6.02 -27.71 -21.06
N GLN A 5 5.56 -26.54 -21.50
CA GLN A 5 5.64 -25.33 -20.69
C GLN A 5 4.82 -25.56 -19.43
N ALA A 6 5.47 -25.57 -18.27
CA ALA A 6 4.79 -25.59 -16.98
C ALA A 6 3.74 -24.47 -16.96
N PRO A 7 2.54 -24.68 -16.39
CA PRO A 7 1.54 -23.64 -16.32
C PRO A 7 2.18 -22.41 -15.65
N SER A 8 2.24 -21.30 -16.38
CA SER A 8 2.81 -20.05 -15.87
C SER A 8 2.13 -19.74 -14.55
N ALA A 9 2.91 -19.68 -13.46
CA ALA A 9 2.36 -19.35 -12.15
C ALA A 9 1.52 -18.07 -12.25
N PRO A 10 0.41 -17.94 -11.50
CA PRO A 10 -0.43 -16.76 -11.57
C PRO A 10 0.41 -15.50 -11.39
N VAL A 11 0.27 -14.53 -12.30
CA VAL A 11 1.04 -13.27 -12.32
C VAL A 11 1.04 -12.58 -10.95
N ALA A 12 -0.08 -12.69 -10.23
CA ALA A 12 -0.27 -12.17 -8.88
C ALA A 12 0.79 -12.64 -7.85
N ARG A 13 1.35 -13.86 -8.01
CA ARG A 13 2.42 -14.37 -7.12
C ARG A 13 3.74 -13.64 -7.29
N SER A 14 3.97 -13.06 -8.46
CA SER A 14 5.16 -12.26 -8.78
C SER A 14 4.88 -10.75 -8.77
N ALA A 15 3.65 -10.34 -8.47
CA ALA A 15 3.24 -8.94 -8.42
C ALA A 15 3.32 -8.36 -7.00
N MET A 16 3.47 -7.04 -6.92
CA MET A 16 3.37 -6.26 -5.70
C MET A 16 2.32 -5.17 -5.87
N ALA A 17 1.34 -5.12 -4.96
CA ALA A 17 0.34 -4.05 -4.98
C ALA A 17 0.89 -2.81 -4.30
N TYR A 18 0.91 -1.68 -5.01
CA TYR A 18 1.33 -0.39 -4.47
C TYR A 18 0.13 0.55 -4.29
N VAL A 19 -0.30 0.76 -3.04
CA VAL A 19 -1.49 1.55 -2.71
C VAL A 19 -1.11 2.98 -2.35
N LEU A 20 -1.55 3.93 -3.17
CA LEU A 20 -1.34 5.36 -2.95
C LEU A 20 -2.43 5.93 -2.02
N ALA A 21 -2.16 5.95 -0.72
CA ALA A 21 -3.08 6.36 0.33
C ALA A 21 -2.84 7.80 0.86
N GLY A 22 -2.28 8.68 0.03
CA GLY A 22 -1.98 10.09 0.37
C GLY A 22 -3.12 11.09 0.16
N GLY A 23 -4.30 10.65 -0.32
CA GLY A 23 -5.38 11.54 -0.73
C GLY A 23 -5.92 12.41 0.41
N ARG A 24 -5.78 13.74 0.28
CA ARG A 24 -6.32 14.73 1.23
C ARG A 24 -7.85 14.71 1.30
N GLY A 25 -8.52 14.48 0.17
CA GLY A 25 -9.98 14.40 0.12
C GLY A 25 -10.70 15.71 0.43
N SER A 26 -10.17 16.85 -0.02
CA SER A 26 -10.72 18.20 0.27
C SER A 26 -12.21 18.38 -0.01
N ARG A 27 -12.77 17.60 -0.96
CA ARG A 27 -14.20 17.58 -1.30
C ARG A 27 -15.10 16.95 -0.22
N LEU A 28 -14.53 16.31 0.79
CA LEU A 28 -15.25 15.71 1.92
C LEU A 28 -15.30 16.65 3.14
N HIS A 29 -14.77 17.87 3.01
CA HIS A 29 -14.81 18.91 4.05
C HIS A 29 -14.36 18.35 5.43
N GLU A 30 -15.15 18.57 6.47
CA GLU A 30 -14.85 18.30 7.87
C GLU A 30 -14.55 16.82 8.15
N LEU A 31 -15.04 15.89 7.31
CA LEU A 31 -14.79 14.45 7.45
C LEU A 31 -13.30 14.09 7.31
N THR A 32 -12.53 14.93 6.61
CA THR A 32 -11.09 14.75 6.35
C THR A 32 -10.19 15.73 7.12
N ASP A 33 -10.77 16.56 8.00
CA ASP A 33 -9.98 17.56 8.73
C ASP A 33 -8.99 16.95 9.72
N LYS A 34 -9.25 15.77 10.24
CA LYS A 34 -8.36 15.10 11.21
C LYS A 34 -7.76 13.79 10.68
N ARG A 35 -8.07 13.39 9.44
CA ARG A 35 -7.68 12.09 8.88
C ARG A 35 -7.59 12.15 7.35
N ALA A 36 -6.72 11.33 6.77
CA ALA A 36 -6.67 11.15 5.32
C ALA A 36 -7.98 10.55 4.78
N LYS A 37 -8.33 10.82 3.51
CA LYS A 37 -9.50 10.21 2.85
C LYS A 37 -9.52 8.68 2.95
N PRO A 38 -8.40 7.95 2.76
CA PRO A 38 -8.42 6.48 2.88
C PRO A 38 -8.72 5.97 4.29
N ALA A 39 -8.57 6.82 5.33
CA ALA A 39 -8.87 6.49 6.71
C ALA A 39 -10.32 6.77 7.13
N VAL A 40 -11.15 7.28 6.21
CA VAL A 40 -12.58 7.51 6.47
C VAL A 40 -13.27 6.15 6.63
N PHE A 41 -14.14 6.07 7.64
CA PHE A 41 -14.95 4.89 7.91
C PHE A 41 -15.98 4.67 6.80
N PHE A 42 -16.19 3.42 6.43
CA PHE A 42 -17.15 3.00 5.42
C PHE A 42 -17.70 1.62 5.79
N GLY A 43 -19.02 1.43 5.70
CA GLY A 43 -19.63 0.13 5.96
C GLY A 43 -19.49 -0.35 7.41
N CYS A 44 -19.70 0.53 8.39
CA CYS A 44 -19.63 0.27 9.84
C CYS A 44 -18.20 0.07 10.39
N ASN A 45 -17.53 -1.02 10.04
CA ASN A 45 -16.25 -1.41 10.67
C ASN A 45 -15.03 -1.31 9.74
N SER A 46 -15.23 -0.98 8.47
CA SER A 46 -14.13 -0.87 7.49
C SER A 46 -13.75 0.58 7.23
N ARG A 47 -12.61 0.76 6.58
CA ARG A 47 -12.16 2.03 6.01
C ARG A 47 -12.01 1.90 4.50
N ILE A 48 -12.02 3.03 3.80
CA ILE A 48 -11.91 3.05 2.34
C ILE A 48 -10.67 2.29 1.85
N VAL A 49 -9.54 2.40 2.56
CA VAL A 49 -8.29 1.69 2.21
C VAL A 49 -8.45 0.16 2.22
N ASP A 50 -9.33 -0.38 3.06
CA ASP A 50 -9.47 -1.83 3.24
C ASP A 50 -9.99 -2.50 1.97
N PHE A 51 -10.77 -1.80 1.15
CA PHE A 51 -11.24 -2.32 -0.14
C PHE A 51 -10.07 -2.57 -1.10
N ALA A 52 -9.13 -1.62 -1.21
CA ALA A 52 -7.97 -1.78 -2.09
C ALA A 52 -7.07 -2.94 -1.64
N ILE A 53 -6.84 -3.06 -0.33
CA ILE A 53 -6.01 -4.12 0.24
C ILE A 53 -6.70 -5.49 0.12
N SER A 54 -8.00 -5.55 0.41
CA SER A 54 -8.78 -6.79 0.27
C SER A 54 -8.84 -7.26 -1.18
N ASN A 55 -8.99 -6.33 -2.13
CA ASN A 55 -8.96 -6.65 -3.56
C ASN A 55 -7.61 -7.24 -3.97
N ALA A 56 -6.49 -6.66 -3.51
CA ALA A 56 -5.15 -7.18 -3.79
C ALA A 56 -4.99 -8.62 -3.25
N LEU A 57 -5.40 -8.87 -2.00
CA LEU A 57 -5.31 -10.19 -1.37
C LEU A 57 -6.22 -11.22 -2.03
N ASN A 58 -7.47 -10.85 -2.33
CA ASN A 58 -8.43 -11.72 -3.03
C ASN A 58 -7.97 -12.03 -4.47
N SER A 59 -7.18 -11.15 -5.08
CA SER A 59 -6.52 -11.38 -6.37
C SER A 59 -5.25 -12.24 -6.27
N GLY A 60 -4.85 -12.65 -5.07
CA GLY A 60 -3.67 -13.48 -4.82
C GLY A 60 -2.35 -12.70 -4.73
N ILE A 61 -2.39 -11.37 -4.66
CA ILE A 61 -1.20 -10.54 -4.47
C ILE A 61 -0.81 -10.55 -2.99
N ARG A 62 0.41 -11.00 -2.71
CA ARG A 62 0.91 -11.24 -1.34
C ARG A 62 1.90 -10.19 -0.83
N LYS A 63 2.40 -9.34 -1.72
CA LYS A 63 3.31 -8.24 -1.41
C LYS A 63 2.53 -6.94 -1.58
N ILE A 64 2.31 -6.21 -0.50
CA ILE A 64 1.49 -5.00 -0.50
C ILE A 64 2.29 -3.87 0.16
N ALA A 65 2.43 -2.74 -0.52
CA ALA A 65 2.93 -1.51 0.08
C ALA A 65 1.86 -0.44 0.08
N VAL A 66 1.80 0.35 1.15
CA VAL A 66 0.86 1.47 1.30
C VAL A 66 1.63 2.75 1.53
N ALA A 67 1.66 3.62 0.53
CA ALA A 67 2.26 4.94 0.61
C ALA A 67 1.30 5.93 1.26
N THR A 68 1.69 6.50 2.40
CA THR A 68 0.86 7.46 3.15
C THR A 68 1.52 8.83 3.16
N GLN A 69 0.71 9.90 3.19
CA GLN A 69 1.20 11.28 3.16
C GLN A 69 0.53 12.10 4.26
N TYR A 70 -0.48 12.91 3.91
CA TYR A 70 -1.11 13.86 4.82
C TYR A 70 -1.92 13.20 5.95
N LYS A 71 -1.78 13.69 7.20
CA LYS A 71 -2.57 13.26 8.37
C LYS A 71 -2.73 11.73 8.50
N ALA A 72 -1.62 11.01 8.24
CA ALA A 72 -1.61 9.56 8.11
C ALA A 72 -1.62 8.80 9.45
N HIS A 73 -1.47 9.44 10.60
CA HIS A 73 -1.35 8.75 11.90
C HIS A 73 -2.49 7.76 12.19
N SER A 74 -3.73 8.19 11.96
CA SER A 74 -4.90 7.32 12.16
C SER A 74 -4.95 6.17 11.16
N LEU A 75 -4.47 6.39 9.93
CA LEU A 75 -4.36 5.38 8.88
C LEU A 75 -3.28 4.35 9.22
N ILE A 76 -2.08 4.79 9.57
CA ILE A 76 -0.95 3.93 9.94
C ILE A 76 -1.35 3.02 11.10
N ARG A 77 -1.96 3.58 12.15
CA ARG A 77 -2.46 2.80 13.29
C ARG A 77 -3.47 1.72 12.88
N HIS A 78 -4.37 2.04 11.95
CA HIS A 78 -5.35 1.08 11.44
C HIS A 78 -4.68 -0.04 10.66
N LEU A 79 -3.75 0.30 9.77
CA LEU A 79 -3.00 -0.67 8.98
C LEU A 79 -2.16 -1.59 9.87
N GLN A 80 -1.46 -1.04 10.87
CA GLN A 80 -0.66 -1.82 11.82
C GLN A 80 -1.49 -2.76 12.70
N ARG A 81 -2.76 -2.45 12.96
CA ARG A 81 -3.64 -3.30 13.79
C ARG A 81 -4.46 -4.28 12.98
N GLY A 82 -4.95 -3.86 11.81
CA GLY A 82 -5.85 -4.65 10.97
C GLY A 82 -5.14 -5.54 9.96
N TRP A 83 -3.94 -5.18 9.52
CA TRP A 83 -3.23 -5.86 8.43
C TRP A 83 -1.87 -6.46 8.86
N ASN A 84 -1.75 -6.86 10.13
CA ASN A 84 -0.51 -7.41 10.72
C ASN A 84 -0.34 -8.94 10.59
N PHE A 85 -1.22 -9.61 9.85
CA PHE A 85 -1.23 -11.07 9.75
C PHE A 85 -0.32 -11.61 8.64
N LEU A 86 0.14 -10.75 7.72
CA LEU A 86 1.05 -11.13 6.65
C LEU A 86 2.44 -11.44 7.23
N ARG A 87 3.05 -12.55 6.79
CA ARG A 87 4.32 -13.07 7.34
C ARG A 87 5.39 -13.15 6.24
N PRO A 88 6.56 -12.50 6.43
CA PRO A 88 7.68 -12.59 5.48
C PRO A 88 8.12 -14.03 5.19
N GLU A 89 8.03 -14.91 6.19
CA GLU A 89 8.32 -16.35 6.10
C GLU A 89 7.50 -17.08 5.02
N ARG A 90 6.30 -16.56 4.70
CA ARG A 90 5.39 -17.12 3.68
C ARG A 90 5.49 -16.40 2.34
N ASN A 91 6.53 -15.59 2.14
CA ASN A 91 6.67 -14.69 0.99
C ASN A 91 5.51 -13.67 0.89
N GLU A 92 4.98 -13.25 2.05
CA GLU A 92 3.96 -12.21 2.18
C GLU A 92 4.57 -10.98 2.83
N SER A 93 4.29 -9.78 2.31
CA SER A 93 4.79 -8.53 2.89
C SER A 93 3.70 -7.47 2.95
N PHE A 94 3.76 -6.66 4.01
CA PHE A 94 2.88 -5.52 4.21
C PHE A 94 3.69 -4.33 4.72
N ASP A 95 4.01 -3.42 3.81
CA ASP A 95 4.92 -2.31 4.08
C ASP A 95 4.16 -1.01 4.14
N ILE A 96 4.22 -0.34 5.29
CA ILE A 96 3.64 0.99 5.46
C ILE A 96 4.75 2.00 5.19
N LEU A 97 4.58 2.79 4.13
CA LEU A 97 5.55 3.74 3.63
C LEU A 97 5.08 5.16 3.96
N PRO A 98 5.33 5.67 5.17
CA PRO A 98 5.04 7.05 5.48
C PRO A 98 5.92 7.96 4.62
N ALA A 99 5.35 9.06 4.12
CA ALA A 99 6.13 10.18 3.61
C ALA A 99 7.08 10.61 4.71
N SER A 100 8.34 10.19 4.59
CA SER A 100 9.33 10.39 5.63
C SER A 100 10.10 11.67 5.33
N GLN A 101 10.27 12.48 6.36
CA GLN A 101 11.24 13.58 6.45
C GLN A 101 12.70 13.05 6.46
N ARG A 102 13.01 11.99 5.69
CA ARG A 102 14.27 11.23 5.75
C ARG A 102 15.50 12.06 5.39
N VAL A 103 15.31 13.22 4.76
CA VAL A 103 16.40 14.11 4.32
C VAL A 103 16.21 15.56 4.79
N THR A 104 14.97 16.00 5.06
CA THR A 104 14.67 17.35 5.54
C THR A 104 13.23 17.39 6.05
N GLU A 105 12.94 18.21 7.08
CA GLU A 105 11.62 18.32 7.73
C GLU A 105 10.44 18.65 6.79
N ASN A 106 10.69 19.00 5.52
CA ASN A 106 9.69 19.55 4.59
C ASN A 106 9.44 18.75 3.29
N MET A 107 10.06 17.58 3.07
CA MET A 107 9.80 16.82 1.83
C MET A 107 8.57 15.92 1.98
N TRP A 108 7.41 16.44 1.61
CA TRP A 108 6.29 15.62 1.17
C TRP A 108 6.57 15.03 -0.21
N TYR A 109 5.89 13.94 -0.58
CA TYR A 109 5.92 13.47 -1.95
C TYR A 109 5.45 14.60 -2.89
N ALA A 110 6.26 14.93 -3.90
CA ALA A 110 5.94 15.91 -4.93
C ALA A 110 4.74 15.44 -5.77
N GLY A 111 4.48 14.13 -5.80
CA GLY A 111 3.32 13.52 -6.43
C GLY A 111 3.26 12.02 -6.19
N THR A 112 2.33 11.36 -6.85
CA THR A 112 2.14 9.90 -6.74
C THR A 112 3.32 9.11 -7.30
N ALA A 113 3.91 9.55 -8.41
CA ALA A 113 5.10 8.93 -8.99
C ALA A 113 6.33 9.10 -8.08
N ASP A 114 6.47 10.27 -7.46
CA ASP A 114 7.54 10.54 -6.49
C ASP A 114 7.42 9.64 -5.25
N ALA A 115 6.20 9.33 -4.82
CA ALA A 115 5.98 8.36 -3.74
C ALA A 115 6.55 6.97 -4.06
N VAL A 116 6.40 6.51 -5.31
CA VAL A 116 7.00 5.25 -5.77
C VAL A 116 8.52 5.38 -5.85
N TYR A 117 9.01 6.48 -6.45
CA TYR A 117 10.44 6.71 -6.68
C TYR A 117 11.25 6.75 -5.37
N GLN A 118 10.79 7.49 -4.36
CA GLN A 118 11.48 7.59 -3.07
C GLN A 118 11.55 6.26 -2.31
N ASN A 119 10.68 5.30 -2.64
CA ASN A 119 10.62 3.99 -1.98
C ASN A 119 11.11 2.85 -2.89
N ILE A 120 11.82 3.16 -3.98
CA ILE A 120 12.26 2.16 -4.95
C ILE A 120 13.18 1.10 -4.33
N ASP A 121 13.98 1.45 -3.32
CA ASP A 121 14.87 0.52 -2.63
C ASP A 121 14.08 -0.54 -1.85
N ILE A 122 12.98 -0.14 -1.22
CA ILE A 122 12.08 -1.05 -0.50
C ILE A 122 11.36 -1.94 -1.51
N ILE A 123 10.84 -1.37 -2.59
CA ILE A 123 10.21 -2.15 -3.66
C ILE A 123 11.17 -3.23 -4.20
N ARG A 124 12.41 -2.85 -4.49
CA ARG A 124 13.43 -3.75 -5.06
C ARG A 124 13.83 -4.86 -4.10
N SER A 125 13.84 -4.63 -2.78
CA SER A 125 14.19 -5.66 -1.80
C SER A 125 13.17 -6.81 -1.76
N HIS A 126 11.92 -6.56 -2.16
CA HIS A 126 10.89 -7.60 -2.30
C HIS A 126 10.96 -8.37 -3.63
N HIS A 127 11.87 -7.99 -4.54
CA HIS A 127 12.02 -8.59 -5.88
C HIS A 127 10.69 -8.86 -6.62
N PRO A 128 9.77 -7.89 -6.76
CA PRO A 128 8.59 -8.07 -7.59
C PRO A 128 8.95 -8.07 -9.08
N GLN A 129 8.27 -8.89 -9.87
CA GLN A 129 8.34 -8.83 -11.34
C GLN A 129 7.37 -7.80 -11.91
N TYR A 130 6.27 -7.54 -11.20
CA TYR A 130 5.20 -6.63 -11.62
C TYR A 130 4.76 -5.73 -10.46
N ILE A 131 4.36 -4.49 -10.79
CA ILE A 131 3.70 -3.52 -9.90
C ILE A 131 2.39 -3.08 -10.53
#